data_AF-A0A6I9PAF8-F1
#
_entry.id   AF-A0A6I9PAF8-F1
#
_cell.length_a   1.000
_cell.length_b   1.000
_cell.length_c   1.000
_cell.angle_alpha   90.00
_cell.angle_beta   90.00
_cell.angle_gamma   90.00
#
_symmetry.space_group_name_H-M   'P 1'
#
loop_
_entity.id
_entity.type
_entity.pdbx_description
1 polymer ?
#
loop_
_entity_poly.entity_id
_entity_poly.type
_entity_poly.pdbx_seq_one_letter_code
_entity_poly.pdbx_strand_id
1 'polypeptide(L)'
;VNRHIKNGDVMLLNRQPTLHRPSIQAHCARILPGEKVLRLHYANCKAYNADFDGDEMNAHFPQSELARAEAYTLVSTDQQYLVPKDGTPLAGLIQDHMVSGTRMTIRGCFFTRVQYIELVYRGLTDKPGRVKLLPPAIIKPQQLWTGKQVVSTLLLNVIPQNAVPLNLVGKSKIPSKAWIQVPPRAAPGYKPDSMCDSQ
;
A
#
# COMPACT_ATOMS: atom_id res chain seq x y z
N VAL A 1 -31.91 -9.97 -20.01
CA VAL A 1 -31.66 -8.50 -19.96
C VAL A 1 -30.16 -8.28 -20.05
N ASN A 2 -29.68 -7.61 -21.10
CA ASN A 2 -28.25 -7.31 -21.27
C ASN A 2 -27.97 -5.93 -20.65
N ARG A 3 -27.51 -5.91 -19.39
CA ARG A 3 -27.17 -4.67 -18.69
C ARG A 3 -25.77 -4.19 -19.06
N HIS A 4 -25.53 -2.89 -18.97
CA HIS A 4 -24.17 -2.35 -19.00
C HIS A 4 -23.33 -2.82 -17.81
N ILE A 5 -22.01 -2.74 -17.99
CA ILE A 5 -21.04 -2.93 -16.91
C ILE A 5 -21.28 -1.90 -15.81
N LYS A 6 -21.07 -2.30 -14.55
CA LYS A 6 -21.24 -1.48 -13.36
C LYS A 6 -20.00 -1.59 -12.46
N ASN A 7 -19.90 -0.65 -11.51
CA ASN A 7 -18.87 -0.72 -10.49
C ASN A 7 -18.92 -2.06 -9.74
N GLY A 8 -17.76 -2.67 -9.55
CA GLY A 8 -17.63 -3.97 -8.90
C GLY A 8 -17.76 -5.18 -9.83
N ASP A 9 -18.12 -5.01 -11.11
CA ASP A 9 -18.01 -6.10 -12.08
C ASP A 9 -16.56 -6.43 -12.39
N VAL A 10 -16.24 -7.71 -12.58
CA VAL A 10 -14.88 -8.17 -12.87
C VAL A 10 -14.53 -8.09 -14.36
N MET A 11 -13.29 -7.69 -14.65
CA MET A 11 -12.69 -7.70 -15.98
C MET A 11 -11.30 -8.32 -15.93
N LEU A 12 -10.91 -9.06 -16.97
CA LEU A 12 -9.54 -9.54 -17.13
C LEU A 12 -8.76 -8.52 -17.94
N LEU A 13 -7.67 -8.01 -17.37
CA LEU A 13 -6.74 -7.12 -18.07
C LEU A 13 -5.48 -7.90 -18.45
N ASN A 14 -5.04 -7.76 -19.69
CA ASN A 14 -3.76 -8.25 -20.16
C ASN A 14 -2.95 -7.16 -20.90
N ARG A 15 -1.62 -7.24 -20.80
CA ARG A 15 -0.69 -6.46 -21.64
C ARG A 15 0.05 -7.41 -22.57
N GLN A 16 0.10 -7.08 -23.85
CA GLN A 16 0.82 -7.86 -24.86
C GLN A 16 2.29 -7.40 -24.92
N PRO A 17 3.28 -8.31 -25.04
CA PRO A 17 3.19 -9.77 -25.01
C PRO A 17 2.97 -10.35 -23.60
N THR A 18 2.09 -11.34 -23.48
CA THR A 18 1.86 -12.08 -22.23
C THR A 18 2.97 -13.12 -22.03
N LEU A 19 4.05 -12.75 -21.33
CA LEU A 19 5.22 -13.62 -21.12
C LEU A 19 5.06 -14.58 -19.93
N HIS A 20 4.24 -14.19 -18.94
CA HIS A 20 4.07 -14.95 -17.71
C HIS A 20 2.63 -14.90 -17.23
N ARG A 21 2.23 -15.87 -16.39
CA ARG A 21 0.87 -15.97 -15.85
C ARG A 21 0.38 -14.66 -15.20
N PRO A 22 1.21 -13.90 -14.44
CA PRO A 22 0.78 -12.60 -13.91
C PRO A 22 0.51 -11.49 -14.93
N SER A 23 0.82 -11.67 -16.22
CA SER A 23 0.52 -10.70 -17.26
C SER A 23 -0.97 -10.69 -17.67
N ILE A 24 -1.80 -11.56 -17.08
CA ILE A 24 -3.27 -11.49 -17.13
C ILE A 24 -3.85 -11.63 -15.72
N GLN A 25 -4.60 -10.62 -15.28
CA GLN A 25 -5.18 -10.58 -13.93
C GLN A 25 -6.61 -10.03 -13.98
N ALA A 26 -7.42 -10.44 -13.02
CA ALA A 26 -8.78 -9.96 -12.86
C ALA A 26 -8.82 -8.73 -11.94
N HIS A 27 -9.46 -7.67 -12.42
CA HIS A 27 -9.66 -6.39 -11.72
C HIS A 27 -11.15 -6.11 -11.55
N CYS A 28 -11.52 -5.47 -10.44
CA CYS A 28 -12.86 -4.93 -10.26
C CYS A 28 -12.99 -3.59 -11.00
N ALA A 29 -13.97 -3.50 -11.90
CA ALA A 29 -14.24 -2.29 -12.67
C ALA A 29 -14.69 -1.14 -11.78
N ARG A 30 -14.09 0.04 -12.02
CA ARG A 30 -14.50 1.34 -11.46
C ARG A 30 -14.73 2.28 -12.64
N ILE A 31 -15.97 2.62 -12.89
CA ILE A 31 -16.37 3.53 -13.98
C ILE A 31 -16.05 4.95 -13.54
N LEU A 32 -15.20 5.62 -14.30
CA LEU A 32 -14.79 7.00 -14.10
C LEU A 32 -15.40 7.87 -15.21
N PRO A 33 -16.40 8.72 -14.92
CA PRO A 33 -17.02 9.57 -15.92
C PRO A 33 -16.02 10.54 -16.54
N GLY A 34 -16.08 10.74 -17.86
CA GLY A 34 -15.24 11.68 -18.60
C GLY A 34 -13.86 11.16 -18.98
N GLU A 35 -13.43 10.02 -18.43
CA GLU A 35 -12.17 9.38 -18.80
C GLU A 35 -12.31 8.65 -20.14
N LYS A 36 -11.28 8.77 -20.99
CA LYS A 36 -11.21 8.11 -22.31
C LYS A 36 -10.19 6.98 -22.36
N VAL A 37 -9.42 6.79 -21.29
CA VAL A 37 -8.33 5.81 -21.19
C VAL A 37 -8.55 4.90 -20.00
N LEU A 38 -8.01 3.68 -20.07
CA LEU A 38 -7.96 2.80 -18.91
C LEU A 38 -7.01 3.40 -17.87
N ARG A 39 -7.43 3.41 -16.60
CA ARG A 39 -6.63 3.87 -15.47
C ARG A 39 -6.33 2.68 -14.56
N LEU A 40 -5.06 2.46 -14.26
CA LEU A 40 -4.57 1.36 -13.44
C LEU A 40 -3.73 1.89 -12.27
N HIS A 41 -3.76 1.21 -11.13
CA HIS A 41 -2.95 1.56 -9.97
C HIS A 41 -1.49 1.13 -10.15
N TYR A 42 -0.53 1.99 -9.75
CA TYR A 42 0.92 1.75 -9.88
C TYR A 42 1.41 0.42 -9.30
N ALA A 43 0.75 -0.08 -8.26
CA ALA A 43 1.13 -1.35 -7.62
C ALA A 43 1.07 -2.55 -8.58
N ASN A 44 0.26 -2.49 -9.63
CA ASN A 44 0.08 -3.58 -10.58
C ASN A 44 1.04 -3.48 -11.79
N CYS A 45 1.70 -2.34 -11.99
CA CYS A 45 2.53 -2.07 -13.17
C CYS A 45 3.64 -3.10 -13.35
N LYS A 46 4.28 -3.54 -12.25
CA LYS A 46 5.32 -4.57 -12.30
C LYS A 46 4.82 -5.91 -12.83
N ALA A 47 3.55 -6.28 -12.58
CA ALA A 47 2.97 -7.52 -13.08
C ALA A 47 2.84 -7.52 -14.61
N TYR A 48 2.46 -6.36 -15.16
CA TYR A 48 2.28 -6.14 -16.59
C TYR A 48 3.54 -5.66 -17.32
N ASN A 49 4.60 -5.36 -16.57
CA ASN A 49 5.79 -4.66 -17.06
C ASN A 49 5.43 -3.34 -17.78
N ALA A 50 4.46 -2.60 -17.23
CA ALA A 50 3.93 -1.37 -17.80
C ALA A 50 4.57 -0.12 -17.17
N ASP A 51 4.76 0.94 -17.95
CA ASP A 51 5.42 2.20 -17.52
C ASP A 51 4.63 3.49 -17.86
N PHE A 52 3.42 3.36 -18.43
CA PHE A 52 2.51 4.46 -18.76
C PHE A 52 3.05 5.49 -19.77
N ASP A 53 3.85 5.05 -20.74
CA ASP A 53 4.40 5.89 -21.81
C ASP A 53 3.57 5.89 -23.12
N GLY A 54 2.44 5.18 -23.14
CA GLY A 54 1.64 4.93 -24.34
C GLY A 54 1.18 3.47 -24.47
N ASP A 55 1.50 2.63 -23.49
CA ASP A 55 1.06 1.24 -23.40
C ASP A 55 -0.44 1.02 -23.63
N GLU A 56 -0.75 0.02 -24.46
CA GLU A 56 -2.11 -0.50 -24.68
C GLU A 56 -2.32 -1.81 -23.91
N MET A 57 -3.54 -2.01 -23.40
CA MET A 57 -3.95 -3.21 -22.69
C MET A 57 -5.31 -3.65 -23.21
N ASN A 58 -5.54 -4.96 -23.32
CA ASN A 58 -6.89 -5.46 -23.61
C ASN A 58 -7.65 -5.70 -22.31
N ALA A 59 -8.96 -5.47 -22.39
CA ALA A 59 -9.88 -5.70 -21.31
C ALA A 59 -10.95 -6.70 -21.77
N HIS A 60 -10.94 -7.90 -21.18
CA HIS A 60 -11.90 -8.95 -21.48
C HIS A 60 -12.98 -8.98 -20.41
N PHE A 61 -14.25 -8.99 -20.83
CA PHE A 61 -15.40 -9.02 -19.92
C PHE A 61 -16.04 -10.42 -19.91
N PRO A 62 -15.88 -11.21 -18.83
CA PRO A 62 -16.46 -12.54 -18.73
C PRO A 62 -18.00 -12.52 -18.85
N GLN A 63 -18.56 -13.42 -19.66
CA GLN A 63 -20.01 -13.47 -19.93
C GLN A 63 -20.76 -14.54 -19.13
N SER A 64 -20.06 -15.52 -18.55
CA SER A 64 -20.67 -16.58 -17.75
C SER A 64 -20.38 -16.40 -16.26
N GLU A 65 -21.32 -16.83 -15.40
CA GLU A 65 -21.14 -16.77 -13.95
C GLU A 65 -19.96 -17.65 -13.47
N LEU A 66 -19.70 -18.77 -14.15
CA LEU A 66 -18.54 -19.61 -13.86
C LEU A 66 -17.24 -18.84 -14.10
N ALA A 67 -17.10 -18.17 -15.25
CA ALA A 67 -15.92 -17.38 -15.55
C ALA A 67 -15.78 -16.16 -14.62
N ARG A 68 -16.90 -15.54 -14.21
CA ARG A 68 -16.88 -14.48 -13.18
C ARG A 68 -16.38 -15.01 -11.84
N ALA A 69 -16.84 -16.17 -11.40
CA ALA A 69 -16.40 -16.80 -10.15
C ALA A 69 -14.89 -17.10 -10.17
N GLU A 70 -14.39 -17.71 -11.26
CA GLU A 70 -12.96 -17.96 -11.43
C GLU A 70 -12.15 -16.66 -11.45
N ALA A 71 -12.66 -15.61 -12.10
CA ALA A 71 -12.00 -14.32 -12.13
C ALA A 71 -11.88 -13.69 -10.73
N TYR A 72 -12.95 -13.70 -9.92
CA TYR A 72 -12.90 -13.18 -8.56
C TYR A 72 -12.00 -13.99 -7.62
N THR A 73 -12.00 -15.32 -7.76
CA THR A 73 -11.40 -16.21 -6.76
C THR A 73 -10.01 -16.73 -7.13
N LEU A 74 -9.71 -16.94 -8.42
CA LEU A 74 -8.48 -17.58 -8.87
C LEU A 74 -7.55 -16.62 -9.61
N VAL A 75 -8.12 -15.72 -10.42
CA VAL A 75 -7.34 -14.85 -11.32
C VAL A 75 -7.22 -13.41 -10.78
N SER A 76 -7.87 -13.11 -9.65
CA SER A 76 -7.82 -11.77 -9.04
C SER A 76 -6.41 -11.35 -8.66
N THR A 77 -6.16 -10.04 -8.77
CA THR A 77 -4.87 -9.42 -8.42
C THR A 77 -4.35 -9.85 -7.05
N ASP A 78 -5.25 -9.98 -6.08
CA ASP A 78 -4.93 -10.29 -4.69
C ASP A 78 -4.35 -11.70 -4.55
N GLN A 79 -4.79 -12.64 -5.39
CA GLN A 79 -4.30 -14.03 -5.42
C GLN A 79 -2.99 -14.17 -6.20
N GLN A 80 -2.55 -13.10 -6.86
CA GLN A 80 -1.31 -13.06 -7.64
C GLN A 80 -0.25 -12.14 -7.02
N TYR A 81 -0.30 -11.96 -5.70
CA TYR A 81 0.66 -11.12 -4.99
C TYR A 81 2.11 -11.64 -5.09
N LEU A 82 2.32 -12.96 -5.17
CA LEU A 82 3.63 -13.58 -5.25
C LEU A 82 3.94 -14.10 -6.67
N VAL A 83 5.19 -13.95 -7.09
CA VAL A 83 5.68 -14.50 -8.37
C VAL A 83 5.79 -16.03 -8.25
N PRO A 84 5.24 -16.82 -9.19
CA PRO A 84 5.30 -18.29 -9.12
C PRO A 84 6.70 -18.89 -9.17
N LYS A 85 7.67 -18.17 -9.77
CA LYS A 85 9.05 -18.63 -9.95
C LYS A 85 9.82 -18.77 -8.63
N ASP A 86 9.74 -17.75 -7.78
CA ASP A 86 10.60 -17.61 -6.60
C ASP A 86 9.84 -17.13 -5.35
N GLY A 87 8.52 -16.95 -5.43
CA GLY A 87 7.70 -16.49 -4.32
C GLY A 87 7.95 -15.03 -3.92
N THR A 88 8.64 -14.25 -4.76
CA THR A 88 8.90 -12.84 -4.43
C THR A 88 7.62 -11.98 -4.61
N PRO A 89 7.40 -10.95 -3.78
CA PRO A 89 6.28 -10.04 -3.96
C PRO A 89 6.33 -9.30 -5.30
N LEU A 90 5.21 -9.32 -6.01
CA LEU A 90 5.01 -8.67 -7.30
C LEU A 90 4.39 -7.29 -7.15
N ALA A 91 3.29 -7.18 -6.41
CA ALA A 91 2.62 -5.91 -6.19
C ALA A 91 3.33 -5.09 -5.10
N GLY A 92 3.49 -3.80 -5.32
CA GLY A 92 4.13 -2.92 -4.35
C GLY A 92 4.10 -1.45 -4.77
N LEU A 93 4.18 -0.56 -3.79
CA LEU A 93 4.26 0.87 -4.05
C LEU A 93 5.64 1.24 -4.59
N ILE A 94 5.68 2.24 -5.47
CA ILE A 94 6.91 2.68 -6.16
C ILE A 94 7.11 4.20 -6.03
N GLN A 95 8.34 4.64 -6.31
CA GLN A 95 8.74 6.04 -6.49
C GLN A 95 8.28 6.95 -5.33
N ASP A 96 7.33 7.85 -5.60
CA ASP A 96 6.89 8.89 -4.65
C ASP A 96 6.33 8.34 -3.35
N HIS A 97 5.71 7.16 -3.39
CA HIS A 97 5.24 6.48 -2.17
C HIS A 97 6.40 6.09 -1.26
N MET A 98 7.53 5.66 -1.84
CA MET A 98 8.72 5.27 -1.08
C MET A 98 9.42 6.49 -0.48
N VAL A 99 9.50 7.58 -1.25
CA VAL A 99 10.07 8.86 -0.79
C VAL A 99 9.21 9.45 0.32
N SER A 100 7.89 9.51 0.11
CA SER A 100 6.93 10.06 1.07
C SER A 100 6.86 9.21 2.34
N GLY A 101 6.82 7.88 2.20
CA GLY A 101 6.83 6.95 3.33
C GLY A 101 8.07 7.11 4.19
N THR A 102 9.24 7.25 3.55
CA THR A 102 10.50 7.51 4.25
C THR A 102 10.46 8.86 4.96
N ARG A 103 10.12 9.95 4.25
CA ARG A 103 10.04 11.30 4.83
C ARG A 103 9.07 11.39 6.01
N MET A 104 7.91 10.76 5.89
CA MET A 104 6.89 10.73 6.94
C MET A 104 7.38 9.95 8.17
N THR A 105 8.09 8.83 7.97
CA THR A 105 8.50 7.94 9.06
C THR A 105 9.86 8.27 9.68
N ILE A 106 10.58 9.26 9.15
CA ILE A 106 11.83 9.78 9.73
C ILE A 106 11.59 10.30 11.16
N ARG A 107 12.58 10.10 12.04
CA ARG A 107 12.57 10.65 13.40
C ARG A 107 12.61 12.18 13.35
N GLY A 108 11.75 12.83 14.13
CA GLY A 108 11.62 14.29 14.13
C GLY A 108 10.51 14.82 13.23
N CYS A 109 9.90 13.97 12.40
CA CYS A 109 8.66 14.31 11.70
C CYS A 109 7.46 14.16 12.65
N PHE A 110 6.83 15.29 12.99
CA PHE A 110 5.70 15.36 13.90
C PHE A 110 4.47 15.98 13.23
N PHE A 111 3.30 15.53 13.66
CA PHE A 111 1.99 15.98 13.18
C PHE A 111 1.16 16.47 14.35
N THR A 112 0.46 17.59 14.13
CA THR A 112 -0.59 18.04 15.04
C THR A 112 -1.76 17.06 15.03
N ARG A 113 -2.65 17.15 16.03
CA ARG A 113 -3.85 16.31 16.11
C ARG A 113 -4.68 16.34 14.82
N VAL A 114 -4.87 17.51 14.22
CA VAL A 114 -5.67 17.69 13.00
C VAL A 114 -5.02 16.98 11.81
N GLN A 115 -3.72 17.20 11.60
CA GLN A 115 -2.97 16.55 10.53
C GLN A 115 -2.94 15.04 10.68
N TYR A 116 -2.74 14.54 11.91
CA TYR A 116 -2.74 13.11 12.21
C TYR A 116 -4.09 12.47 11.85
N ILE A 117 -5.20 13.07 12.29
CA ILE A 117 -6.55 12.55 12.00
C ILE A 117 -6.83 12.58 10.50
N GLU A 118 -6.47 13.66 9.81
CA GLU A 118 -6.66 13.79 8.36
C GLU A 118 -5.90 12.70 7.58
N LEU A 119 -4.63 12.46 7.92
CA LEU A 119 -3.83 11.40 7.30
C LEU A 119 -4.43 10.01 7.53
N VAL A 120 -4.87 9.74 8.76
CA VAL A 120 -5.48 8.46 9.11
C VAL A 120 -6.82 8.28 8.38
N TYR A 121 -7.64 9.32 8.31
CA TYR A 121 -8.93 9.26 7.63
C TYR A 121 -8.77 9.00 6.13
N ARG A 122 -7.86 9.70 5.46
CA ARG A 122 -7.56 9.48 4.04
C ARG A 122 -7.02 8.08 3.75
N GLY A 123 -6.26 7.50 4.68
CA GLY A 123 -5.73 6.15 4.56
C GLY A 123 -6.73 5.02 4.82
N LEU A 124 -7.95 5.34 5.30
CA LEU A 124 -8.98 4.36 5.69
C LEU A 124 -10.33 4.64 5.03
N THR A 125 -10.33 5.30 3.86
CA THR A 125 -11.56 5.72 3.16
C THR A 125 -12.50 4.57 2.77
N ASP A 126 -11.96 3.35 2.66
CA ASP A 126 -12.65 2.11 2.31
C ASP A 126 -13.08 1.29 3.54
N LYS A 127 -12.71 1.70 4.76
CA LYS A 127 -13.05 1.00 6.01
C LYS A 127 -14.26 1.62 6.70
N PRO A 128 -15.41 0.93 6.74
CA PRO A 128 -16.56 1.38 7.53
C PRO A 128 -16.31 1.16 9.02
N GLY A 129 -16.65 2.16 9.84
CA GLY A 129 -16.68 2.04 11.29
C GLY A 129 -15.87 3.09 12.04
N ARG A 130 -15.80 2.92 13.36
CA ARG A 130 -15.08 3.84 14.24
C ARG A 130 -13.58 3.60 14.16
N VAL A 131 -12.83 4.61 13.72
CA VAL A 131 -11.37 4.57 13.69
C VAL A 131 -10.80 4.61 15.12
N LYS A 132 -9.95 3.64 15.44
CA LYS A 132 -9.16 3.58 16.68
C LYS A 132 -7.92 4.46 16.50
N LEU A 133 -7.69 5.40 17.41
CA LEU A 133 -6.55 6.31 17.39
C LEU A 133 -5.56 5.99 18.52
N LEU A 134 -4.29 6.34 18.32
CA LEU A 134 -3.25 6.23 19.33
C LEU A 134 -3.11 7.52 20.16
N PRO A 135 -2.65 7.46 21.41
CA PRO A 135 -2.30 8.65 22.17
C PRO A 135 -1.09 9.37 21.53
N PRO A 136 -0.91 10.68 21.78
CA PRO A 136 0.21 11.43 21.22
C PRO A 136 1.55 10.97 21.80
N ALA A 137 2.61 11.03 21.00
CA ALA A 137 3.98 10.75 21.46
C ALA A 137 4.53 11.86 22.37
N ILE A 138 4.11 13.11 22.14
CA ILE A 138 4.45 14.27 22.97
C ILE A 138 3.15 14.87 23.48
N ILE A 139 3.02 15.03 24.80
CA ILE A 139 1.81 15.59 25.42
C ILE A 139 1.96 17.09 25.66
N LYS A 140 3.13 17.54 26.11
CA LYS A 140 3.45 18.94 26.41
C LYS A 140 4.73 19.36 25.66
N PRO A 141 4.87 20.63 25.24
CA PRO A 141 3.93 21.74 25.42
C PRO A 141 2.69 21.65 24.50
N GLN A 142 2.75 20.84 23.44
CA GLN A 142 1.67 20.61 22.50
C GLN A 142 1.55 19.10 22.20
N GLN A 143 0.33 18.63 21.97
CA GLN A 143 0.08 17.26 21.55
C GLN A 143 0.57 17.01 20.13
N LEU A 144 1.56 16.12 19.99
CA LEU A 144 2.15 15.76 18.70
C LEU A 144 2.24 14.24 18.52
N TRP A 145 1.98 13.80 17.30
CA TRP A 145 2.10 12.42 16.85
C TRP A 145 3.26 12.27 15.88
N THR A 146 3.92 11.13 15.87
CA THR A 146 4.96 10.82 14.88
C THR A 146 4.35 10.19 13.62
N GLY A 147 5.05 10.26 12.49
CA GLY A 147 4.60 9.53 11.30
C GLY A 147 4.63 8.01 11.45
N LYS A 148 5.46 7.47 12.35
CA LYS A 148 5.40 6.05 12.72
C LYS A 148 4.05 5.68 13.35
N GLN A 149 3.52 6.55 14.22
CA GLN A 149 2.19 6.35 14.81
C GLN A 149 1.08 6.42 13.78
N VAL A 150 1.21 7.20 12.71
CA VAL A 150 0.25 7.18 11.58
C VAL A 150 0.18 5.77 10.99
N VAL A 151 1.33 5.18 10.64
CA VAL A 151 1.41 3.82 10.08
C VAL A 151 0.86 2.78 11.06
N SER A 152 1.24 2.84 12.34
CA SER A 152 0.72 1.93 13.37
C SER A 152 -0.80 2.06 13.52
N THR A 153 -1.35 3.27 13.41
CA THR A 153 -2.79 3.51 13.48
C THR A 153 -3.51 2.90 12.27
N LEU A 154 -2.95 3.05 11.07
CA LEU A 154 -3.51 2.43 9.86
C LEU A 154 -3.56 0.91 10.02
N LEU A 155 -2.44 0.29 10.43
CA LEU A 155 -2.37 -1.16 10.65
C LEU A 155 -3.37 -1.64 11.72
N LEU A 156 -3.51 -0.91 12.83
CA LEU A 156 -4.47 -1.21 13.90
C LEU A 156 -5.93 -1.26 13.41
N ASN A 157 -6.28 -0.48 12.38
CA ASN A 157 -7.63 -0.42 11.83
C ASN A 157 -7.82 -1.34 10.62
N VAL A 158 -6.75 -1.67 9.89
CA VAL A 158 -6.79 -2.61 8.75
C VAL A 158 -6.84 -4.06 9.24
N ILE A 159 -5.98 -4.43 10.21
CA ILE A 159 -5.90 -5.79 10.75
C ILE A 159 -7.22 -6.14 11.47
N PRO A 160 -7.86 -7.30 11.14
CA PRO A 160 -9.08 -7.74 11.82
C PRO A 160 -8.88 -7.89 13.34
N GLN A 161 -9.91 -7.58 14.13
CA GLN A 161 -9.80 -7.61 15.60
C GLN A 161 -9.46 -9.00 16.18
N ASN A 162 -9.85 -10.06 15.47
CA ASN A 162 -9.60 -11.44 15.86
C ASN A 162 -8.28 -11.99 15.28
N ALA A 163 -7.54 -11.20 14.50
CA ALA A 163 -6.28 -11.62 13.93
C ALA A 163 -5.12 -11.31 14.89
N VAL A 164 -4.08 -12.13 14.83
CA VAL A 164 -2.85 -11.93 15.61
C VAL A 164 -2.16 -10.63 15.15
N PRO A 165 -1.74 -9.74 16.07
CA PRO A 165 -0.98 -8.55 15.70
C PRO A 165 0.31 -8.90 14.96
N LEU A 166 0.73 -8.00 14.05
CA LEU A 166 1.95 -8.16 13.30
C LEU A 166 3.19 -7.87 14.16
N ASN A 167 4.09 -8.84 14.25
CA ASN A 167 5.44 -8.67 14.79
C ASN A 167 6.45 -8.93 13.67
N LEU A 168 7.27 -7.92 13.33
CA LEU A 168 8.23 -8.01 12.24
C LEU A 168 9.51 -7.27 12.61
N VAL A 169 10.64 -7.98 12.56
CA VAL A 169 11.98 -7.39 12.64
C VAL A 169 12.59 -7.45 11.24
N GLY A 170 12.97 -6.29 10.71
CA GLY A 170 13.49 -6.16 9.35
C GLY A 170 14.54 -5.07 9.23
N LYS A 171 15.25 -5.07 8.10
CA LYS A 171 16.28 -4.07 7.79
C LYS A 171 15.79 -3.13 6.70
N SER A 172 16.11 -1.85 6.82
CA SER A 172 15.88 -0.87 5.77
C SER A 172 17.05 -0.81 4.80
N LYS A 173 16.83 -0.31 3.58
CA LYS A 173 17.90 -0.09 2.60
C LYS A 173 18.81 1.09 2.97
N ILE A 174 18.35 2.01 3.81
CA ILE A 174 19.12 3.21 4.20
C ILE A 174 19.98 2.86 5.42
N PRO A 175 21.32 2.91 5.31
CA PRO A 175 22.19 2.54 6.43
C PRO A 175 22.09 3.56 7.57
N SER A 176 22.32 3.09 8.80
CA SER A 176 22.24 3.88 10.04
C SER A 176 23.04 5.18 9.99
N LYS A 177 24.23 5.12 9.38
CA LYS A 177 25.14 6.25 9.25
C LYS A 177 24.57 7.43 8.44
N ALA A 178 23.67 7.16 7.50
CA ALA A 178 23.04 8.20 6.68
C ALA A 178 22.07 9.09 7.48
N TRP A 179 21.64 8.65 8.68
CA TRP A 179 20.74 9.41 9.54
C TRP A 179 21.46 10.31 10.54
N ILE A 180 22.77 10.14 10.71
CA ILE A 180 23.57 10.88 11.69
C ILE A 180 24.11 12.14 11.02
N GLN A 181 23.44 13.28 11.23
CA GLN A 181 23.91 14.58 10.74
C GLN A 181 24.81 15.31 11.74
N VAL A 182 24.67 15.00 13.03
CA VAL A 182 25.43 15.60 14.12
C VAL A 182 25.87 14.51 15.10
N PRO A 183 26.97 14.72 15.85
CA PRO A 183 27.36 13.81 16.91
C PRO A 183 26.19 13.58 17.88
N PRO A 184 25.89 12.34 18.26
CA PRO A 184 24.81 12.06 19.19
C PRO A 184 25.08 12.76 20.53
N ARG A 185 24.03 13.34 21.12
CA ARG A 185 24.13 13.89 22.48
C ARG A 185 24.45 12.76 23.46
N ALA A 186 25.44 12.99 24.33
CA ALA A 186 25.75 12.06 25.40
C ALA A 186 24.55 11.96 26.35
N ALA A 187 23.88 10.81 26.34
CA ALA A 187 22.84 10.47 27.29
C ALA A 187 23.21 9.11 27.92
N PRO A 188 23.02 8.93 29.25
CA PRO A 188 23.31 7.66 29.90
C PRO A 188 22.57 6.51 29.21
N GLY A 189 23.31 5.48 28.78
CA GLY A 189 22.74 4.30 28.10
C GLY A 189 22.47 4.46 26.59
N TYR A 190 22.84 5.58 25.97
CA TYR A 190 22.67 5.78 24.53
C TYR A 190 23.66 4.93 23.71
N LYS A 191 23.14 3.91 23.00
CA LYS A 191 23.88 3.14 21.99
C LYS A 191 23.43 3.58 20.59
N PRO A 192 24.29 4.25 19.78
CA PRO A 192 23.91 4.75 18.47
C PRO A 192 23.42 3.64 17.51
N ASP A 193 24.05 2.48 17.59
CA ASP A 193 23.78 1.35 16.69
C ASP A 193 22.40 0.72 16.94
N SER A 194 21.85 0.83 18.16
CA SER A 194 20.54 0.26 18.50
C SER A 194 19.35 1.11 18.05
N MET A 195 19.57 2.30 17.48
CA MET A 195 18.47 3.21 17.09
C MET A 195 17.98 3.03 15.65
N CYS A 196 18.73 2.31 14.83
CA CYS A 196 18.35 1.99 13.45
C CYS A 196 17.83 0.57 13.29
N ASP A 197 18.08 -0.27 14.30
CA ASP A 197 17.32 -1.49 14.49
C ASP A 197 15.99 -1.07 15.10
N SER A 198 14.93 -1.16 14.30
CA SER A 198 13.57 -1.10 14.83
C SER A 198 13.42 -2.33 15.73
N GLN A 199 13.67 -2.17 17.04
CA GLN A 199 13.21 -3.14 18.04
C GLN A 199 11.68 -3.09 18.12
#